data_AF-A0AA43JQK0-F1
#
_entry.id   AF-A0AA43JQK0-F1
#
_cell.length_a   1.000
_cell.length_b   1.000
_cell.length_c   1.000
_cell.angle_alpha   90.00
_cell.angle_beta   90.00
_cell.angle_gamma   90.00
#
_symmetry.space_group_name_H-M   'P 1'
#
loop_
_entity.id
_entity.type
_entity.pdbx_description
1 polymer ?
#
loop_
_entity_poly.entity_id
_entity_poly.type
_entity_poly.pdbx_seq_one_letter_code
_entity_poly.pdbx_strand_id
1 'polypeptide(L)' 'MKIFIDSADIKEIREANSLGVVDGVTTNPSLVAKTG' A
#
# COMPACT_ATOMS: atom_id res chain seq x y z
N MET A 1 -18.07 -0.21 2.44
CA MET A 1 -17.18 -0.89 1.47
C MET A 1 -15.76 -0.55 1.86
N LYS A 2 -14.83 -1.51 1.87
CA LYS A 2 -13.43 -1.26 2.25
C LYS A 2 -12.54 -1.25 1.01
N ILE A 3 -11.55 -0.38 0.97
CA ILE A 3 -10.57 -0.26 -0.13
C ILE A 3 -9.18 -0.62 0.41
N PHE A 4 -8.46 -1.47 -0.30
CA PHE A 4 -7.11 -1.90 0.06
C PHE A 4 -6.15 -1.56 -1.07
N ILE A 5 -4.96 -1.10 -0.72
CA ILE A 5 -3.85 -0.89 -1.67
C ILE A 5 -2.92 -2.10 -1.67
N ASP A 6 -2.52 -2.55 -2.85
CA ASP A 6 -1.57 -3.66 -3.02
C ASP A 6 -0.17 -3.13 -3.28
N SER A 7 0.57 -2.83 -2.23
CA SER A 7 1.91 -2.23 -2.33
C SER A 7 2.79 -2.62 -1.15
N ALA A 8 4.10 -2.50 -1.35
CA ALA A 8 5.12 -2.55 -0.31
C ALA A 8 5.91 -1.24 -0.22
N ASP A 9 5.59 -0.23 -1.03
CA ASP A 9 6.26 1.08 -1.00
C ASP A 9 5.61 1.96 0.07
N ILE A 10 6.38 2.30 1.10
CA ILE A 10 5.93 3.13 2.22
C ILE A 10 5.48 4.51 1.75
N LYS A 11 6.10 5.08 0.69
CA LYS A 11 5.73 6.38 0.17
C LYS A 11 4.33 6.33 -0.45
N GLU A 12 4.07 5.33 -1.29
CA GLU A 12 2.77 5.11 -1.93
C GLU A 12 1.67 4.86 -0.89
N ILE A 13 1.95 4.00 0.10
CA ILE A 13 1.01 3.71 1.19
C ILE A 13 0.68 4.98 1.99
N ARG A 14 1.68 5.83 2.30
CA ARG A 14 1.48 7.10 3.01
C ARG A 14 0.64 8.08 2.19
N GLU A 15 0.88 8.17 0.90
CA GLU A 15 0.12 9.04 0.00
C GLU A 15 -1.35 8.59 -0.08
N ALA A 16 -1.61 7.32 -0.33
CA ALA A 16 -2.96 6.77 -0.36
C ALA A 16 -3.69 6.96 0.97
N ASN A 17 -3.00 6.76 2.09
CA ASN A 17 -3.59 7.00 3.41
C ASN A 17 -3.87 8.50 3.67
N SER A 18 -3.00 9.40 3.20
CA SER A 18 -3.21 10.85 3.33
C SER A 18 -4.41 11.38 2.53
N LEU A 19 -4.75 10.70 1.43
CA LEU A 19 -5.95 10.97 0.65
C LEU A 19 -7.23 10.42 1.30
N GLY A 20 -7.12 9.58 2.33
CA GLY A 20 -8.27 8.98 3.03
C GLY A 20 -9.04 7.95 2.19
N VAL A 21 -8.38 7.32 1.20
CA VAL A 21 -9.02 6.42 0.23
C VAL A 21 -8.81 4.93 0.52
N VAL A 22 -7.96 4.58 1.49
CA VAL A 22 -7.63 3.18 1.83
C VAL A 22 -7.91 2.87 3.30
N ASP A 23 -8.38 1.65 3.55
CA ASP A 23 -8.63 1.08 4.88
C ASP A 23 -7.54 0.09 5.32
N GLY A 24 -6.64 -0.29 4.41
CA GLY A 24 -5.60 -1.26 4.67
C GLY A 24 -4.68 -1.51 3.48
N VAL A 25 -3.69 -2.38 3.70
CA VAL A 25 -2.66 -2.74 2.72
C VAL A 25 -2.62 -4.25 2.57
N THR A 26 -2.53 -4.73 1.33
CA THR A 26 -2.11 -6.10 1.00
C THR A 26 -0.70 -6.07 0.43
N THR A 27 0.05 -7.14 0.66
CA THR A 27 1.42 -7.23 0.19
C THR A 27 1.83 -8.66 -0.08
N ASN A 28 2.96 -8.85 -0.77
CA ASN A 28 3.55 -10.15 -1.06
C ASN A 28 5.09 -10.02 -1.20
N PRO A 29 5.85 -11.13 -1.15
CA PRO A 29 7.31 -11.10 -1.22
C PRO A 29 7.87 -10.42 -2.48
N SER A 30 7.18 -10.53 -3.63
CA SER A 30 7.62 -9.92 -4.88
C SER A 30 7.51 -8.39 -4.86
N LEU A 31 6.51 -7.83 -4.19
CA LEU A 31 6.39 -6.38 -4.02
C LEU A 31 7.47 -5.86 -3.08
N VAL A 32 7.71 -6.55 -1.96
CA VAL A 32 8.78 -6.19 -1.01
C VAL A 32 10.17 -6.25 -1.66
N ALA A 33 10.43 -7.25 -2.50
CA ALA A 33 11.71 -7.37 -3.21
C ALA A 33 11.95 -6.24 -4.22
N LYS A 34 10.90 -5.59 -4.73
CA LYS A 34 11.00 -4.46 -5.68
C LYS A 34 11.17 -3.10 -5.00
N THR A 35 10.83 -3.00 -3.71
CA THR A 35 10.87 -1.74 -2.94
C THR A 35 12.11 -1.62 -2.04
N GLY A 36 13.07 -2.55 -2.19
CA GLY A 36 14.38 -2.50 -1.55
C GLY A 36 15.32 -1.42 -2.10
#